data_AF-A0A2V9YUG2-F1
#
_entry.id   AF-A0A2V9YUG2-F1
#
_cell.length_a   1.000
_cell.length_b   1.000
_cell.length_c   1.000
_cell.angle_alpha   90.00
_cell.angle_beta   90.00
_cell.angle_gamma   90.00
#
_symmetry.space_group_name_H-M   'P 1'
#
loop_
_entity.id
_entity.type
_entity.pdbx_description
1 polymer ?
#
loop_
_entity_poly.entity_id
_entity_poly.type
_entity_poly.pdbx_seq_one_letter_code
_entity_poly.pdbx_strand_id
1 'polypeptide(L)'
;FSYGNSFGHLVLHLTGNLNYYIGAQIANTGYVRDRAREFTDPTPPSKEEALKRLDHAVAMVIQTIRAQSPEDWSRPYSGVGTNCGNRLDMTVQCAAHMQHHIGQMIYLGYEWKRQSAQ
;
A
#
# COMPACT_ATOMS: atom_id res chain seq x y z
N PHE A 1 10.49 -12.10 10.71
CA PHE A 1 9.69 -12.86 9.73
C PHE A 1 10.41 -14.14 9.37
N SER A 2 10.14 -15.26 10.02
CA SER A 2 10.84 -16.51 9.67
C SER A 2 10.36 -17.06 8.32
N TYR A 3 9.05 -16.94 7.96
CA TYR A 3 8.53 -17.45 6.68
C TYR A 3 7.32 -16.68 6.10
N GLY A 4 7.42 -15.35 5.98
CA GLY A 4 6.45 -14.54 5.21
C GLY A 4 5.40 -13.75 6.02
N ASN A 5 4.47 -13.12 5.30
CA ASN A 5 3.43 -12.22 5.84
C ASN A 5 2.02 -12.81 5.65
N SER A 6 1.13 -12.64 6.62
CA SER A 6 -0.28 -13.00 6.45
C SER A 6 -1.00 -12.05 5.49
N PHE A 7 -2.13 -12.50 4.94
CA PHE A 7 -3.01 -11.69 4.09
C PHE A 7 -3.40 -10.37 4.76
N GLY A 8 -3.73 -10.41 6.05
CA GLY A 8 -4.09 -9.23 6.84
C GLY A 8 -2.96 -8.21 6.94
N HIS A 9 -1.73 -8.66 7.26
CA HIS A 9 -0.58 -7.75 7.32
C HIS A 9 -0.21 -7.18 5.95
N LEU A 10 -0.36 -7.95 4.87
CA LEU A 10 -0.16 -7.41 3.52
C LEU A 10 -1.19 -6.32 3.18
N VAL A 11 -2.45 -6.44 3.63
CA VAL A 11 -3.44 -5.36 3.50
C VAL A 11 -3.01 -4.11 4.28
N LEU A 12 -2.61 -4.26 5.55
CA LEU A 12 -2.11 -3.13 6.36
C LEU A 12 -0.91 -2.45 5.70
N HIS A 13 0.02 -3.25 5.17
CA HIS A 13 1.19 -2.76 4.47
C HIS A 13 0.85 -1.94 3.21
N LEU A 14 -0.09 -2.43 2.39
CA LEU A 14 -0.57 -1.73 1.21
C LEU A 14 -1.28 -0.42 1.58
N THR A 15 -2.12 -0.44 2.62
CA THR A 15 -2.78 0.75 3.15
C THR A 15 -1.75 1.79 3.63
N GLY A 16 -0.73 1.38 4.39
CA GLY A 16 0.32 2.28 4.87
C GLY A 16 1.21 2.83 3.75
N ASN A 17 1.51 2.01 2.73
CA ASN A 17 2.24 2.42 1.53
C ASN A 17 1.51 3.56 0.80
N LEU A 18 0.23 3.39 0.49
CA LEU A 18 -0.57 4.40 -0.22
C LEU A 18 -0.75 5.69 0.60
N ASN A 19 -1.11 5.56 1.87
CA ASN A 19 -1.30 6.72 2.75
C ASN A 19 -0.02 7.52 2.95
N TYR A 20 1.15 6.86 2.94
CA TYR A 20 2.42 7.58 3.03
C TYR A 20 2.84 8.20 1.70
N TYR A 21 3.06 7.38 0.67
CA TYR A 21 3.70 7.86 -0.55
C TYR A 21 2.80 8.77 -1.39
N ILE A 22 1.48 8.58 -1.35
CA ILE A 22 0.54 9.45 -2.06
C ILE A 22 -0.13 10.41 -1.07
N GLY A 23 -0.64 9.89 0.04
CA GLY A 23 -1.38 10.69 1.03
C GLY A 23 -0.52 11.78 1.68
N ALA A 24 0.56 11.40 2.35
CA ALA A 24 1.41 12.36 3.04
C ALA A 24 2.25 13.21 2.07
N GLN A 25 2.86 12.59 1.05
CA GLN A 25 3.85 13.27 0.21
C GLN A 25 3.25 14.05 -0.98
N ILE A 26 2.03 13.74 -1.43
CA ILE A 26 1.40 14.43 -2.56
C ILE A 26 0.13 15.17 -2.13
N ALA A 27 -0.77 14.46 -1.44
CA ALA A 27 -2.06 14.99 -1.01
C ALA A 27 -2.01 15.76 0.32
N ASN A 28 -0.87 15.79 1.01
CA ASN A 28 -0.63 16.48 2.27
C ASN A 28 -1.63 16.11 3.39
N THR A 29 -2.00 14.83 3.51
CA THR A 29 -2.96 14.37 4.53
C THR A 29 -2.42 14.42 5.97
N GLY A 30 -1.12 14.63 6.16
CA GLY A 30 -0.46 14.58 7.46
C GLY A 30 -0.26 13.18 8.02
N TYR A 31 -0.49 12.13 7.21
CA TYR A 31 -0.31 10.74 7.64
C TYR A 31 1.14 10.46 8.09
N VAL A 32 1.30 9.93 9.30
CA VAL A 32 2.58 9.48 9.86
C VAL A 32 2.65 7.96 9.80
N ARG A 33 3.62 7.45 9.04
CA ARG A 33 3.75 6.02 8.78
C ARG A 33 4.47 5.29 9.91
N ASP A 34 3.84 4.23 10.42
CA ASP A 34 4.48 3.23 11.28
C ASP A 34 4.67 1.93 10.50
N ARG A 35 5.77 1.87 9.74
CA ARG A 35 6.07 0.73 8.86
C ARG A 35 6.25 -0.57 9.65
N ALA A 36 6.81 -0.51 10.86
CA ALA A 36 7.03 -1.71 11.65
C ALA A 36 5.70 -2.34 12.08
N ARG A 37 4.71 -1.52 12.48
CA ARG A 37 3.39 -2.03 12.87
C ARG A 37 2.57 -2.60 11.74
N GLU A 38 2.76 -2.18 10.48
CA GLU A 38 2.13 -2.83 9.30
C GLU A 38 2.38 -4.35 9.24
N PHE A 39 3.41 -4.80 9.95
CA PHE A 39 4.02 -6.11 9.90
C PHE A 39 4.00 -6.85 11.25
N THR A 40 3.82 -6.12 12.34
CA THR A 40 4.03 -6.63 13.71
C THR A 40 2.91 -6.24 14.68
N ASP A 41 1.81 -5.66 14.21
CA ASP A 41 0.69 -5.29 15.06
C ASP A 41 0.19 -6.53 15.83
N PRO A 42 0.30 -6.56 17.17
CA PRO A 42 -0.16 -7.70 17.96
C PRO A 42 -1.70 -7.80 18.00
N THR A 43 -2.39 -6.74 17.60
CA THR A 43 -3.84 -6.59 17.64
C THR A 43 -4.34 -5.97 16.33
N PRO A 44 -4.18 -6.68 15.19
CA PRO A 44 -4.58 -6.14 13.90
C PRO A 44 -6.10 -5.88 13.86
N PRO A 45 -6.56 -4.89 13.08
CA PRO A 45 -7.98 -4.58 12.96
C PRO A 45 -8.80 -5.77 12.41
N SER A 46 -10.11 -5.72 12.62
CA SER A 46 -11.03 -6.67 11.99
C SER A 46 -10.91 -6.64 10.47
N LYS A 47 -11.29 -7.73 9.79
CA LYS A 47 -11.29 -7.79 8.31
C LYS A 47 -12.04 -6.61 7.69
N GLU A 48 -13.22 -6.31 8.20
CA GLU A 48 -14.06 -5.22 7.69
C GLU A 48 -13.37 -3.86 7.85
N GLU A 49 -12.79 -3.60 9.02
CA GLU A 49 -12.09 -2.34 9.28
C GLU A 49 -10.81 -2.23 8.44
N ALA A 50 -10.05 -3.32 8.28
CA ALA A 50 -8.86 -3.34 7.43
C ALA A 50 -9.20 -3.02 5.96
N LEU A 51 -10.26 -3.64 5.42
CA LEU A 51 -10.71 -3.39 4.06
C LEU A 51 -11.25 -1.96 3.89
N LYS A 52 -12.02 -1.46 4.85
CA LYS A 52 -12.50 -0.08 4.84
C LYS A 52 -11.34 0.93 4.80
N ARG A 53 -10.28 0.70 5.57
CA ARG A 53 -9.06 1.54 5.54
C ARG A 53 -8.35 1.47 4.19
N LEU A 54 -8.28 0.29 3.58
CA LEU A 54 -7.72 0.14 2.24
C LEU A 54 -8.56 0.89 1.20
N ASP A 55 -9.89 0.77 1.24
CA ASP A 55 -10.81 1.46 0.33
C ASP A 55 -10.66 2.98 0.43
N HIS A 56 -10.57 3.52 1.65
CA HIS A 56 -10.31 4.94 1.86
C HIS A 56 -8.94 5.38 1.28
N ALA A 57 -7.90 4.57 1.48
CA ALA A 57 -6.58 4.88 0.93
C ALA A 57 -6.61 4.88 -0.61
N VAL A 58 -7.27 3.90 -1.24
CA VAL A 58 -7.44 3.83 -2.69
C VAL A 58 -8.26 5.00 -3.22
N ALA A 59 -9.36 5.37 -2.54
CA ALA A 59 -10.17 6.53 -2.91
C ALA A 59 -9.36 7.84 -2.87
N MET A 60 -8.55 8.02 -1.83
CA MET A 60 -7.63 9.15 -1.70
C MET A 60 -6.61 9.18 -2.86
N VAL A 61 -6.05 8.03 -3.22
CA VAL A 61 -5.10 7.94 -4.36
C VAL A 61 -5.78 8.33 -5.67
N ILE A 62 -6.98 7.82 -5.94
CA ILE A 62 -7.74 8.13 -7.16
C ILE A 62 -8.05 9.63 -7.23
N GLN A 63 -8.49 10.24 -6.12
CA GLN A 63 -8.74 11.67 -6.04
C GLN A 63 -7.45 12.47 -6.31
N THR A 64 -6.33 12.05 -5.72
CA THR A 64 -5.04 12.71 -5.88
C THR A 64 -4.56 12.68 -7.33
N ILE A 65 -4.68 11.53 -8.00
CA ILE A 65 -4.33 11.36 -9.41
C ILE A 65 -5.19 12.27 -10.30
N ARG A 66 -6.51 12.32 -10.07
CA ARG A 66 -7.44 13.14 -10.86
C ARG A 66 -7.23 14.65 -10.67
N ALA A 67 -6.64 15.05 -9.55
CA ALA A 67 -6.38 16.45 -9.24
C ALA A 67 -5.05 16.97 -9.80
N GLN A 68 -4.16 16.10 -10.31
CA GLN A 68 -2.89 16.53 -10.90
C GLN A 68 -3.11 17.20 -12.27
N SER A 69 -2.40 18.31 -12.52
CA SER A 69 -2.20 18.82 -13.88
C SER A 69 -1.09 18.04 -14.61
N PRO A 70 -0.95 18.17 -15.95
CA PRO A 70 0.17 17.58 -16.69
C PRO A 70 1.55 17.92 -16.11
N GLU A 71 1.74 19.16 -15.65
CA GLU A 71 3.01 19.67 -15.10
C GLU A 71 3.30 19.13 -13.69
N ASP A 72 2.27 18.71 -12.95
CA ASP A 72 2.46 18.18 -11.60
C ASP A 72 3.22 16.86 -11.62
N TRP A 73 3.07 16.05 -12.67
CA TRP A 73 3.68 14.74 -12.79
C TRP A 73 5.22 14.77 -12.78
N SER A 74 5.82 15.84 -13.30
CA SER A 74 7.27 16.02 -13.33
C SER A 74 7.82 16.72 -12.07
N ARG A 75 6.96 17.13 -11.13
CA ARG A 75 7.42 17.78 -9.90
C ARG A 75 8.34 16.83 -9.11
N PRO A 76 9.44 17.36 -8.53
CA PRO A 76 10.34 16.57 -7.70
C PRO A 76 9.60 15.84 -6.59
N TYR A 77 10.03 14.62 -6.31
CA TYR A 77 9.47 13.78 -5.29
C TYR A 77 10.57 13.26 -4.35
N SER A 78 10.24 13.14 -3.07
CA SER A 78 11.09 12.46 -2.09
C SER A 78 10.21 11.73 -1.09
N GLY A 79 10.64 10.53 -0.69
CA GLY A 79 10.01 9.76 0.38
C GLY A 79 11.01 8.79 0.98
N VAL A 80 10.78 8.38 2.23
CA VAL A 80 11.68 7.43 2.91
C VAL A 80 11.71 6.11 2.16
N GLY A 81 12.91 5.69 1.74
CA GLY A 81 13.15 4.37 1.13
C GLY A 81 12.76 4.24 -0.33
N THR A 82 12.45 5.33 -1.03
CA THR A 82 12.25 5.34 -2.49
C THR A 82 13.38 6.09 -3.20
N ASN A 83 13.64 5.73 -4.45
CA ASN A 83 14.53 6.43 -5.38
C ASN A 83 13.76 7.15 -6.51
N CYS A 84 12.42 7.17 -6.46
CA CYS A 84 11.60 7.88 -7.43
C CYS A 84 11.91 9.38 -7.41
N GLY A 85 12.22 9.95 -8.59
CA GLY A 85 12.62 11.36 -8.70
C GLY A 85 11.46 12.32 -8.85
N ASN A 86 10.30 11.84 -9.31
CA ASN A 86 9.11 12.65 -9.53
C ASN A 86 7.82 11.94 -9.11
N ARG A 87 6.70 12.66 -9.16
CA ARG A 87 5.39 12.15 -8.73
C ARG A 87 4.87 11.01 -9.61
N LEU A 88 5.13 11.05 -10.91
CA LEU A 88 4.72 9.99 -11.83
C LEU A 88 5.42 8.68 -11.48
N ASP A 89 6.75 8.71 -11.34
CA ASP A 89 7.56 7.55 -10.96
C ASP A 89 7.03 6.91 -9.68
N MET A 90 6.76 7.73 -8.65
CA MET A 90 6.26 7.20 -7.38
C MET A 90 4.84 6.62 -7.51
N THR A 91 3.97 7.26 -8.29
CA THR A 91 2.61 6.77 -8.51
C THR A 91 2.63 5.41 -9.22
N VAL A 92 3.46 5.26 -10.25
CA VAL A 92 3.68 3.99 -10.96
C VAL A 92 4.30 2.95 -10.03
N GLN A 93 5.29 3.33 -9.23
CA GLN A 93 5.92 2.45 -8.24
C GLN A 93 4.90 1.93 -7.21
N CYS A 94 3.97 2.78 -6.74
CA CYS A 94 2.88 2.34 -5.86
C CYS A 94 1.96 1.32 -6.53
N ALA A 95 1.61 1.54 -7.80
CA ALA A 95 0.78 0.60 -8.56
C ALA A 95 1.49 -0.75 -8.79
N ALA A 96 2.78 -0.73 -9.15
CA ALA A 96 3.58 -1.94 -9.30
C ALA A 96 3.74 -2.71 -7.98
N HIS A 97 3.97 -1.99 -6.88
CA HIS A 97 4.04 -2.55 -5.53
C HIS A 97 2.72 -3.20 -5.10
N MET A 98 1.59 -2.54 -5.37
CA MET A 98 0.25 -3.11 -5.16
C MET A 98 0.09 -4.43 -5.91
N GLN A 99 0.40 -4.45 -7.21
CA GLN A 99 0.28 -5.64 -8.04
C GLN A 99 1.17 -6.79 -7.58
N HIS A 100 2.40 -6.49 -7.14
CA HIS A 100 3.32 -7.48 -6.59
C HIS A 100 2.71 -8.21 -5.38
N HIS A 101 2.14 -7.46 -4.42
CA HIS A 101 1.55 -8.06 -3.23
C HIS A 101 0.20 -8.74 -3.48
N ILE A 102 -0.59 -8.27 -4.45
CA ILE A 102 -1.75 -9.02 -4.94
C ILE A 102 -1.31 -10.40 -5.47
N GLY A 103 -0.19 -10.47 -6.19
CA GLY A 103 0.40 -11.74 -6.63
C GLY A 103 0.75 -12.67 -5.46
N GLN A 104 1.39 -12.14 -4.40
CA GLN A 104 1.70 -12.91 -3.18
C GLN A 104 0.44 -13.44 -2.50
N MET A 105 -0.58 -12.59 -2.38
CA MET A 105 -1.89 -12.93 -1.83
C MET A 105 -2.58 -14.05 -2.62
N ILE A 106 -2.64 -13.94 -3.95
CA ILE A 106 -3.20 -14.98 -4.82
C ILE A 106 -2.47 -16.30 -4.62
N TYR A 107 -1.14 -16.28 -4.58
CA TYR A 107 -0.33 -17.47 -4.34
C TYR A 107 -0.64 -18.13 -2.99
N LEU A 108 -0.71 -17.35 -1.90
CA LEU A 108 -1.12 -17.85 -0.58
C LEU A 108 -2.52 -18.48 -0.62
N GLY A 109 -3.45 -17.90 -1.38
CA GLY A 109 -4.78 -18.47 -1.58
C GLY A 109 -4.76 -19.84 -2.27
N TYR A 110 -3.87 -20.05 -3.24
CA TYR A 110 -3.68 -21.37 -3.86
C TYR A 110 -3.06 -22.38 -2.89
N GLU A 111 -2.04 -21.99 -2.13
CA GLU A 111 -1.41 -22.89 -1.16
C GLU A 111 -2.37 -23.32 -0.05
N TRP A 112 -3.19 -22.39 0.46
CA TRP A 112 -4.18 -22.71 1.47
C TRP A 112 -5.19 -23.77 1.00
N LYS A 113 -5.67 -23.64 -0.25
CA LYS A 113 -6.57 -24.62 -0.86
C LYS A 113 -5.89 -25.98 -1.06
N ARG A 114 -4.61 -26.00 -1.49
CA ARG A 114 -3.84 -27.25 -1.64
C ARG A 114 -3.69 -28.01 -0.33
N GLN A 115 -3.42 -27.30 0.76
CA GLN A 115 -3.26 -27.90 2.09
C GLN A 115 -4.61 -28.39 2.65
N SER A 116 -5.71 -27.68 2.38
CA SER A 116 -7.05 -28.06 2.88
C SER A 116 -7.67 -29.27 2.17
N ALA A 117 -7.07 -29.71 1.05
CA ALA A 117 -7.52 -30.86 0.26
C ALA A 117 -6.75 -32.15 0.58
N GLN A 118 -5.77 -32.08 1.48
CA GLN A 118 -5.02 -33.23 2.03
C GLN A 118 -5.58 -33.60 3.40
#